data_AF-A0A366WVQ6-F1
#
_entry.id   AF-A0A366WVQ6-F1
#
_cell.length_a   1.000
_cell.length_b   1.000
_cell.length_c   1.000
_cell.angle_alpha   90.00
_cell.angle_beta   90.00
_cell.angle_gamma   90.00
#
_symmetry.space_group_name_H-M   'P 1'
#
loop_
_entity.id
_entity.type
_entity.pdbx_description
1 polymer ?
#
loop_
_entity_poly.entity_id
_entity_poly.type
_entity_poly.pdbx_seq_one_letter_code
_entity_poly.pdbx_strand_id
1 'polypeptide(L)'
;MRSCAIKGYGAMNTHQIKLIQNGFAGVFSRKGELTERFYHHLFLTLPEVEELFHKDFAKQKEMFATMLASTVRGLVDGDSFQRFGESLALSHARFNLTSRQLDGAASSLMAALRDVMGAKLSPEEDDAWNEAITRLTGMMAPPEV
;
A
#
# COMPACT_ATOMS: atom_id res chain seq x y z
N MET A 1 -23.81 24.82 -8.18
CA MET A 1 -23.05 24.10 -7.15
C MET A 1 -22.26 23.02 -7.85
N ARG A 2 -20.94 23.11 -7.83
CA ARG A 2 -20.06 22.22 -8.59
C ARG A 2 -20.10 20.84 -7.93
N SER A 3 -20.45 19.83 -8.73
CA SER A 3 -20.29 18.43 -8.39
C SER A 3 -18.83 18.21 -7.99
N CYS A 4 -18.59 18.00 -6.70
CA CYS A 4 -17.29 17.59 -6.20
C CYS A 4 -17.14 16.14 -6.61
N ALA A 5 -16.36 15.89 -7.66
CA ALA A 5 -15.88 14.56 -7.96
C ALA A 5 -14.92 14.19 -6.84
N ILE A 6 -15.46 13.63 -5.75
CA ILE A 6 -14.74 12.66 -4.94
C ILE A 6 -14.08 11.77 -5.98
N LYS A 7 -12.75 11.64 -6.00
CA LYS A 7 -12.13 10.50 -6.65
C LYS A 7 -12.72 9.30 -5.93
N GLY A 8 -13.84 8.82 -6.45
CA GLY A 8 -14.45 7.59 -6.02
C GLY A 8 -13.41 6.57 -6.37
N TYR A 9 -12.62 6.16 -5.38
CA TYR A 9 -12.02 4.84 -5.43
C TYR A 9 -13.21 3.91 -5.63
N GLY A 10 -13.50 3.55 -6.88
CA GLY A 10 -14.59 2.62 -7.21
C GLY A 10 -14.24 1.30 -6.56
N ALA A 11 -15.21 0.63 -5.93
CA ALA A 11 -14.98 -0.67 -5.30
C ALA A 11 -14.18 -1.56 -6.26
N MET A 12 -13.06 -2.14 -5.79
CA MET A 12 -12.27 -3.04 -6.64
C MET A 12 -13.19 -4.15 -7.14
N ASN A 13 -13.12 -4.43 -8.44
CA ASN A 13 -13.98 -5.46 -9.00
C ASN A 13 -13.44 -6.86 -8.68
N THR A 14 -14.30 -7.87 -8.79
CA THR A 14 -13.93 -9.27 -8.49
C THR A 14 -12.76 -9.78 -9.32
N HIS A 15 -12.55 -9.27 -10.53
CA HIS A 15 -11.43 -9.68 -11.37
C HIS A 15 -10.09 -9.15 -10.82
N GLN A 16 -10.01 -7.86 -10.44
CA GLN A 16 -8.83 -7.27 -9.82
C GLN A 16 -8.48 -7.95 -8.49
N ILE A 17 -9.49 -8.25 -7.67
CA ILE A 17 -9.30 -8.98 -6.40
C ILE A 17 -8.70 -10.37 -6.68
N LYS A 18 -9.22 -11.10 -7.67
CA LYS A 18 -8.70 -12.43 -8.06
C LYS A 18 -7.26 -12.37 -8.57
N LEU A 19 -6.90 -11.35 -9.35
CA LEU A 19 -5.53 -11.13 -9.82
C LEU A 19 -4.57 -11.00 -8.63
N ILE A 20 -4.89 -10.12 -7.68
CA ILE A 20 -4.09 -9.94 -6.47
C ILE A 20 -3.99 -11.25 -5.67
N GLN A 21 -5.10 -11.94 -5.45
CA GLN A 21 -5.11 -13.19 -4.68
C GLN A 21 -4.25 -14.28 -5.31
N ASN A 22 -4.31 -14.43 -6.63
CA ASN A 22 -3.55 -15.43 -7.37
C ASN A 22 -2.04 -15.13 -7.33
N GLY A 23 -1.66 -13.86 -7.49
CA GLY A 23 -0.25 -13.42 -7.43
C GLY A 23 0.32 -13.31 -6.00
N PHE A 24 -0.54 -13.24 -4.98
CA PHE A 24 -0.14 -12.93 -3.61
C PHE A 24 0.87 -13.93 -3.02
N ALA A 25 0.73 -15.23 -3.30
CA ALA A 25 1.68 -16.23 -2.79
C ALA A 25 3.11 -15.96 -3.29
N GLY A 26 3.25 -15.54 -4.55
CA GLY A 26 4.53 -15.15 -5.14
C GLY A 26 5.11 -13.90 -4.46
N VAL A 27 4.30 -12.87 -4.29
CA VAL A 27 4.69 -11.63 -3.59
C VAL A 27 5.10 -11.92 -2.13
N PHE A 28 4.27 -12.66 -1.41
CA PHE A 28 4.48 -12.96 0.02
C PHE A 28 5.71 -13.84 0.26
N SER A 29 6.03 -14.76 -0.65
CA SER A 29 7.26 -15.57 -0.56
C SER A 29 8.53 -14.70 -0.57
N ARG A 30 8.46 -13.51 -1.16
CA ARG A 30 9.57 -12.53 -1.28
C ARG A 30 9.36 -11.29 -0.42
N LYS A 31 8.48 -11.35 0.59
CA LYS A 31 8.15 -10.22 1.48
C LYS A 31 9.36 -9.51 2.07
N GLY A 32 10.41 -10.24 2.45
CA GLY A 32 11.63 -9.64 3.01
C GLY A 32 12.38 -8.75 2.01
N GLU A 33 12.54 -9.23 0.78
CA GLU A 33 13.14 -8.47 -0.33
C GLU A 33 12.24 -7.28 -0.71
N LEU A 34 10.92 -7.49 -0.75
CA LEU A 34 9.95 -6.43 -1.02
C LEU A 34 10.00 -5.32 0.02
N THR A 35 10.13 -5.65 1.31
CA THR A 35 10.31 -4.64 2.37
C THR A 35 11.60 -3.85 2.18
N GLU A 36 12.71 -4.52 1.86
CA GLU A 36 14.00 -3.84 1.63
C GLU A 36 13.92 -2.88 0.44
N ARG A 37 13.33 -3.33 -0.68
CA ARG A 37 13.11 -2.50 -1.87
C ARG A 37 12.16 -1.34 -1.58
N PHE A 38 11.11 -1.56 -0.78
CA PHE A 38 10.19 -0.51 -0.38
C PHE A 38 10.92 0.60 0.39
N TYR A 39 11.70 0.26 1.43
CA TYR A 39 12.44 1.28 2.18
C TYR A 39 13.49 2.00 1.34
N HIS A 40 14.17 1.27 0.45
CA HIS A 40 15.09 1.87 -0.51
C HIS A 40 14.39 2.94 -1.38
N HIS A 41 13.28 2.59 -2.03
CA HIS A 41 12.52 3.55 -2.86
C HIS A 41 11.91 4.68 -2.03
N LEU A 42 11.41 4.37 -0.83
CA LEU A 42 10.80 5.34 0.08
C LEU A 42 11.80 6.43 0.47
N PHE A 43 12.99 6.05 0.92
CA PHE A 43 14.00 7.01 1.38
C PHE A 43 14.70 7.73 0.23
N LEU A 44 14.75 7.15 -0.97
CA LEU A 44 15.14 7.89 -2.17
C LEU A 44 14.10 8.94 -2.57
N THR A 45 12.81 8.64 -2.41
CA THR A 45 11.71 9.53 -2.83
C THR A 45 11.41 10.60 -1.78
N LEU A 46 11.49 10.25 -0.50
CA LEU A 46 11.13 11.05 0.66
C LEU A 46 12.22 10.93 1.74
N PRO A 47 13.44 11.44 1.49
CA PRO A 47 14.55 11.32 2.45
C PRO A 47 14.21 11.90 3.83
N GLU A 48 13.32 12.89 3.90
CA GLU A 48 12.87 13.50 5.15
C GLU A 48 12.08 12.55 6.05
N VAL A 49 11.54 11.44 5.53
CA VAL A 49 10.78 10.47 6.33
C VAL A 49 11.66 9.42 6.96
N GLU A 50 12.94 9.29 6.58
CA GLU A 50 13.86 8.28 7.12
C GLU A 50 13.98 8.39 8.65
N GLU A 51 13.99 9.61 9.17
CA GLU A 51 14.00 9.91 10.61
C GLU A 51 12.72 9.45 11.33
N LEU A 52 11.65 9.07 10.64
CA LEU A 52 10.46 8.49 11.29
C LEU A 52 10.65 7.00 11.60
N PHE A 53 11.65 6.35 10.97
CA PHE A 53 11.88 4.91 11.04
C PHE A 53 13.10 4.59 11.93
N HIS A 54 13.07 5.01 13.20
CA HIS A 54 14.11 4.63 14.16
C HIS A 54 14.14 3.09 14.38
N LYS A 55 15.34 2.52 14.26
CA LYS A 55 15.65 1.14 13.86
C LYS A 55 15.10 0.02 14.76
N ASP A 56 14.27 -0.82 14.15
CA ASP A 56 14.30 -2.29 14.25
C ASP A 56 13.79 -2.86 12.91
N PHE A 57 14.72 -3.13 11.99
CA PHE A 57 14.41 -3.64 10.66
C PHE A 57 13.66 -4.98 10.68
N ALA A 58 13.88 -5.82 11.70
CA ALA A 58 13.18 -7.09 11.82
C ALA A 58 11.70 -6.84 12.15
N LYS A 59 11.41 -5.96 13.10
CA LYS A 59 10.05 -5.55 13.43
C LYS A 59 9.35 -4.87 12.25
N GLN A 60 10.06 -4.04 11.49
CA GLN A 60 9.52 -3.37 10.31
C GLN A 60 9.15 -4.37 9.19
N LYS A 61 9.98 -5.40 8.96
CA LYS A 61 9.67 -6.49 8.03
C LYS A 61 8.40 -7.25 8.42
N GLU A 62 8.23 -7.56 9.69
CA GLU A 62 7.02 -8.24 10.18
C GLU A 62 5.76 -7.36 10.08
N MET A 63 5.88 -6.06 10.39
CA MET A 63 4.77 -5.12 10.22
C MET A 63 4.34 -4.98 8.76
N PHE A 64 5.31 -4.89 7.84
CA PHE A 64 5.06 -4.79 6.41
C PHE A 64 4.42 -6.07 5.85
N ALA A 65 4.93 -7.24 6.25
CA ALA A 65 4.35 -8.53 5.89
C ALA A 65 2.90 -8.65 6.37
N THR A 66 2.64 -8.23 7.61
CA THR A 66 1.29 -8.22 8.21
C THR A 66 0.37 -7.27 7.44
N MET A 67 0.85 -6.08 7.05
CA MET A 67 0.09 -5.14 6.24
C MET A 67 -0.31 -5.74 4.90
N LEU A 68 0.64 -6.33 4.14
CA LEU A 68 0.32 -6.95 2.85
C LEU A 68 -0.70 -8.08 2.98
N ALA A 69 -0.52 -8.97 3.95
CA ALA A 69 -1.45 -10.08 4.18
C ALA A 69 -2.85 -9.60 4.60
N SER A 70 -2.92 -8.52 5.39
CA SER A 70 -4.18 -7.96 5.86
C SER A 70 -4.91 -7.22 4.75
N THR A 71 -4.18 -6.49 3.91
CA THR A 71 -4.69 -5.88 2.68
C THR A 71 -5.34 -6.92 1.78
N VAL A 72 -4.61 -7.98 1.38
CA VAL A 72 -5.16 -9.00 0.47
C VAL A 72 -6.33 -9.76 1.08
N ARG A 73 -6.29 -10.05 2.38
CA ARG A 73 -7.41 -10.69 3.08
C ARG A 73 -8.64 -9.78 3.14
N GLY A 74 -8.43 -8.49 3.41
CA GLY A 74 -9.46 -7.49 3.45
C GLY A 74 -10.15 -7.30 2.10
N LEU A 75 -9.43 -7.37 0.98
CA LEU A 75 -10.01 -7.15 -0.35
C LEU A 75 -11.19 -8.08 -0.70
N VAL A 76 -11.33 -9.23 -0.04
CA VAL A 76 -12.46 -10.17 -0.22
C VAL A 76 -13.74 -9.66 0.42
N ASP A 77 -13.61 -8.89 1.49
CA ASP A 77 -14.70 -8.34 2.29
C ASP A 77 -14.45 -6.83 2.46
N GLY A 78 -15.16 -6.03 1.67
CA GLY A 78 -15.00 -4.57 1.66
C GLY A 78 -15.08 -3.93 3.04
N ASP A 79 -15.91 -4.47 3.94
CA ASP A 79 -16.03 -3.97 5.31
C ASP A 79 -14.78 -4.30 6.14
N SER A 80 -14.18 -5.48 5.94
CA SER A 80 -12.90 -5.85 6.55
C SER A 80 -11.75 -5.00 6.02
N PHE A 81 -11.72 -4.69 4.72
CA PHE A 81 -10.73 -3.79 4.15
C PHE A 81 -10.83 -2.38 4.74
N GLN A 82 -12.06 -1.85 4.84
CA GLN A 82 -12.32 -0.54 5.42
C GLN A 82 -11.85 -0.45 6.89
N ARG A 83 -12.22 -1.43 7.73
CA ARG A 83 -11.77 -1.48 9.14
C ARG A 83 -10.25 -1.57 9.27
N PHE A 84 -9.59 -2.32 8.38
CA PHE A 84 -8.13 -2.40 8.36
C PHE A 84 -7.51 -1.04 8.01
N GLY A 85 -8.03 -0.36 6.99
CA GLY A 85 -7.61 1.00 6.62
C GLY A 85 -7.77 2.00 7.76
N GLU A 86 -8.87 1.97 8.48
CA GLU A 86 -9.10 2.82 9.66
C GLU A 86 -8.09 2.56 10.78
N SER A 87 -7.80 1.28 11.06
CA SER A 87 -6.75 0.92 12.03
C SER A 87 -5.38 1.42 11.59
N LEU A 88 -5.07 1.32 10.30
CA LEU A 88 -3.83 1.82 9.73
C LEU A 88 -3.75 3.35 9.84
N ALA A 89 -4.82 4.06 9.52
CA ALA A 89 -4.91 5.51 9.66
C ALA A 89 -4.69 5.97 11.10
N LEU A 90 -5.32 5.31 12.09
CA LEU A 90 -5.11 5.58 13.51
C LEU A 90 -3.64 5.39 13.93
N SER A 91 -2.99 4.31 13.47
CA SER A 91 -1.58 4.06 13.77
C SER A 91 -0.61 5.07 13.15
N HIS A 92 -1.01 5.69 12.02
CA HIS A 92 -0.21 6.68 11.29
C HIS A 92 -0.54 8.13 11.64
N ALA A 93 -1.68 8.40 12.30
CA ALA A 93 -2.15 9.75 12.60
C ALA A 93 -1.11 10.62 13.34
N ARG A 94 -0.36 10.02 14.27
CA ARG A 94 0.68 10.72 15.06
C ARG A 94 1.83 11.30 14.21
N PHE A 95 2.01 10.81 12.98
CA PHE A 95 3.09 11.26 12.10
C PHE A 95 2.70 12.45 11.22
N ASN A 96 1.42 12.88 11.25
CA ASN A 96 0.91 14.01 10.48
C ASN A 96 1.32 13.97 9.00
N LEU A 97 1.18 12.79 8.38
CA LEU A 97 1.59 12.57 7.00
C LEU A 97 0.77 13.45 6.05
N THR A 98 1.48 14.14 5.16
CA THR A 98 0.86 14.90 4.07
C THR A 98 0.41 13.97 2.95
N SER A 99 -0.55 14.40 2.12
CA SER A 99 -0.96 13.65 0.93
C SER A 99 0.22 13.33 0.02
N ARG A 100 1.17 14.27 -0.14
CA ARG A 100 2.41 14.05 -0.90
C ARG A 100 3.25 12.89 -0.34
N GLN A 101 3.37 12.79 0.98
CA GLN A 101 4.13 11.70 1.61
C GLN A 101 3.43 10.36 1.44
N LEU A 102 2.09 10.33 1.50
CA LEU A 102 1.30 9.12 1.25
C LEU A 102 1.39 8.68 -0.22
N ASP A 103 1.31 9.61 -1.17
CA ASP A 103 1.48 9.34 -2.60
C ASP A 103 2.90 8.83 -2.91
N GLY A 104 3.92 9.40 -2.27
CA GLY A 104 5.29 8.94 -2.37
C GLY A 104 5.48 7.53 -1.78
N ALA A 105 4.83 7.22 -0.66
CA ALA A 105 4.83 5.87 -0.09
C ALA A 105 4.12 4.85 -0.99
N ALA A 106 2.96 5.19 -1.56
CA ALA A 106 2.26 4.34 -2.53
C ALA A 106 3.12 4.05 -3.76
N SER A 107 3.73 5.09 -4.32
CA SER A 107 4.62 4.98 -5.49
C SER A 107 5.86 4.12 -5.20
N SER A 108 6.44 4.28 -4.00
CA SER A 108 7.60 3.50 -3.56
C SER A 108 7.27 2.02 -3.38
N LEU A 109 6.07 1.72 -2.89
CA LEU A 109 5.60 0.33 -2.76
C LEU A 109 5.37 -0.32 -4.13
N MET A 110 4.79 0.40 -5.08
CA MET A 110 4.65 -0.09 -6.45
C MET A 110 6.01 -0.29 -7.15
N ALA A 111 6.95 0.63 -6.98
CA ALA A 111 8.31 0.48 -7.50
C ALA A 111 9.00 -0.77 -6.92
N ALA A 112 8.85 -1.00 -5.61
CA ALA A 112 9.38 -2.20 -4.97
C ALA A 112 8.73 -3.48 -5.48
N LEU A 113 7.41 -3.48 -5.69
CA LEU A 113 6.69 -4.62 -6.25
C LEU A 113 7.20 -4.97 -7.65
N ARG A 114 7.37 -3.96 -8.51
CA ARG A 114 7.90 -4.11 -9.87
C ARG A 114 9.34 -4.62 -9.89
N ASP A 115 10.20 -4.09 -9.02
CA ASP A 115 11.58 -4.56 -8.88
C ASP A 115 11.66 -6.03 -8.46
N VAL A 116 10.87 -6.40 -7.45
CA VAL A 116 10.88 -7.76 -6.92
C VAL A 116 10.29 -8.70 -7.96
N MET A 117 9.05 -8.47 -8.39
CA MET A 117 8.34 -9.42 -9.23
C MET A 117 8.84 -9.42 -10.69
N GLY A 118 9.34 -8.29 -11.20
CA GLY A 118 9.85 -8.17 -12.55
C GLY A 118 8.85 -8.66 -13.59
N ALA A 119 9.32 -9.47 -14.54
CA ALA A 119 8.49 -10.05 -15.59
C ALA A 119 7.38 -11.02 -15.09
N LYS A 120 7.36 -11.38 -13.80
CA LYS A 120 6.30 -12.22 -13.21
C LYS A 120 5.07 -11.40 -12.80
N LEU A 121 5.17 -10.08 -12.75
CA LEU A 121 4.02 -9.20 -12.51
C LEU A 121 3.38 -8.89 -13.85
N SER A 122 2.18 -9.41 -14.10
CA SER A 122 1.47 -9.06 -15.34
C SER A 122 1.04 -7.59 -15.31
N PRO A 123 0.81 -6.94 -16.47
CA PRO A 123 0.26 -5.58 -16.50
C PRO A 123 -1.04 -5.44 -15.73
N GLU A 124 -1.93 -6.43 -15.81
CA GLU A 124 -3.22 -6.43 -15.11
C GLU A 124 -3.04 -6.61 -13.59
N GLU A 125 -2.08 -7.44 -13.17
CA GLU A 125 -1.73 -7.57 -11.75
C GLU A 125 -1.10 -6.27 -11.21
N ASP A 126 -0.23 -5.61 -11.99
CA ASP A 126 0.35 -4.31 -11.65
C ASP A 126 -0.73 -3.25 -11.42
N ASP A 127 -1.68 -3.13 -12.36
CA ASP A 127 -2.80 -2.20 -12.25
C ASP A 127 -3.69 -2.51 -11.03
N ALA A 128 -3.95 -3.79 -10.77
CA ALA A 128 -4.74 -4.21 -9.61
C ALA A 128 -4.04 -3.86 -8.29
N TRP A 129 -2.74 -4.16 -8.17
CA TRP A 129 -1.94 -3.80 -6.99
C TRP A 129 -1.87 -2.29 -6.79
N ASN A 130 -1.72 -1.52 -7.87
CA ASN A 130 -1.70 -0.06 -7.81
C ASN A 130 -3.01 0.50 -7.25
N GLU A 131 -4.16 0.01 -7.73
CA GLU A 131 -5.48 0.39 -7.20
C GLU A 131 -5.62 0.04 -5.72
N ALA A 132 -5.24 -1.18 -5.31
CA ALA A 132 -5.31 -1.61 -3.91
C ALA A 132 -4.45 -0.76 -2.97
N ILE A 133 -3.21 -0.45 -3.40
CA ILE A 133 -2.27 0.37 -2.63
C ILE A 133 -2.77 1.80 -2.51
N THR A 134 -3.20 2.40 -3.63
CA THR A 134 -3.71 3.78 -3.65
C THR A 134 -4.93 3.94 -2.76
N ARG A 135 -5.82 2.93 -2.74
CA ARG A 135 -6.96 2.87 -1.83
C ARG A 135 -6.54 2.84 -0.37
N LEU A 136 -5.61 1.94 -0.02
CA LEU A 136 -5.14 1.78 1.35
C LEU A 136 -4.46 3.06 1.86
N THR A 137 -3.62 3.71 1.04
CA THR A 137 -2.97 4.97 1.41
C THR A 137 -3.96 6.13 1.46
N GLY A 138 -4.96 6.14 0.56
CA GLY A 138 -6.04 7.12 0.57
C GLY A 138 -6.88 7.09 1.85
N MET A 139 -7.06 5.93 2.48
CA MET A 139 -7.74 5.81 3.78
C MET A 139 -6.99 6.50 4.93
N MET A 140 -5.68 6.74 4.77
CA MET A 140 -4.85 7.46 5.75
C MET A 140 -4.75 8.96 5.46
N ALA A 141 -5.19 9.39 4.27
CA ALA A 141 -5.08 10.79 3.87
C ALA A 141 -5.93 11.68 4.80
N PRO A 142 -5.43 12.87 5.17
CA PRO A 142 -6.26 13.83 5.87
C PRO A 142 -7.48 14.16 5.00
N PRO A 143 -8.65 14.46 5.61
CA PRO A 143 -9.82 14.88 4.86
C PRO A 143 -9.46 16.09 3.99
N GLU A 144 -9.72 15.99 2.68
CA GLU A 144 -9.52 17.11 1.76
C GLU A 144 -10.37 18.30 2.24
N VAL A 145 -9.72 19.44 2.46
CA VAL A 145 -10.37 20.72 2.84
C VAL A 145 -10.80 21.51 1.61
#